data_AF-A0A3N2IJS1-F1
#
_entry.id   AF-A0A3N2IJS1-F1
#
_cell.length_a   1.000
_cell.length_b   1.000
_cell.length_c   1.000
_cell.angle_alpha   90.00
_cell.angle_beta   90.00
_cell.angle_gamma   90.00
#
_symmetry.space_group_name_H-M   'P 1'
#
loop_
_entity.id
_entity.type
_entity.pdbx_description
1 polymer ?
#
loop_
_entity_poly.entity_id
_entity_poly.type
_entity_poly.pdbx_seq_one_letter_code
_entity_poly.pdbx_strand_id
1 'polypeptide(L)'
;MGYIVYDGEVLEFKVDDRLLSHLQIVIVNMFRENRSFLFSWHEPVETGDGRASVWLSPNIALRFKFAGSRTPEINPTWLAALYEAATSGRGLHEVPEPVRDAGTRLPHGSGDPVDWTVDPSEDAQPKKRRAARPPGS
;
A
#
# COMPACT_ATOMS: atom_id res chain seq x y z
N MET A 1 7.18 -3.06 -12.60
CA MET A 1 7.84 -4.01 -11.68
C MET A 1 8.29 -3.21 -10.47
N GLY A 2 7.46 -3.16 -9.45
CA GLY A 2 7.76 -2.52 -8.17
C GLY A 2 8.31 -3.52 -7.15
N TYR A 3 8.77 -3.02 -6.01
CA TYR A 3 9.34 -3.83 -4.93
C TYR A 3 9.14 -3.22 -3.54
N ILE A 4 9.34 -4.04 -2.51
CA ILE A 4 9.24 -3.68 -1.10
C ILE A 4 10.63 -3.74 -0.45
N VAL A 5 10.96 -2.78 0.41
CA VAL A 5 12.17 -2.81 1.25
C VAL A 5 11.76 -2.79 2.71
N TYR A 6 12.30 -3.72 3.49
CA TYR A 6 12.02 -3.88 4.92
C TYR A 6 13.34 -4.00 5.69
N ASP A 7 13.50 -3.20 6.74
CA ASP A 7 14.72 -3.14 7.57
C ASP A 7 16.03 -2.91 6.78
N GLY A 8 15.95 -2.17 5.67
CA GLY A 8 17.11 -1.89 4.81
C GLY A 8 17.47 -3.02 3.83
N GLU A 9 16.86 -4.19 3.97
CA GLU A 9 16.98 -5.28 2.99
C GLU A 9 15.94 -5.13 1.87
N VAL A 10 16.40 -5.30 0.64
CA VAL A 10 15.51 -5.34 -0.53
C VAL A 10 14.86 -6.71 -0.55
N LEU A 11 13.56 -6.77 -0.25
CA LEU A 11 12.80 -7.97 -0.50
C LEU A 11 12.67 -8.09 -2.02
N GLU A 12 13.14 -9.20 -2.61
CA GLU A 12 13.02 -9.46 -4.06
C GLU A 12 11.58 -9.82 -4.48
N PHE A 13 10.60 -9.19 -3.86
CA PHE A 13 9.22 -9.27 -4.27
C PHE A 13 8.97 -8.33 -5.46
N LYS A 14 9.17 -8.86 -6.67
CA LYS A 14 8.93 -8.13 -7.93
C LYS A 14 7.49 -8.36 -8.39
N VAL A 15 6.64 -7.34 -8.27
CA VAL A 15 5.25 -7.39 -8.75
C VAL A 15 4.91 -6.23 -9.66
N ASP A 16 3.78 -6.32 -10.34
CA ASP A 16 3.21 -5.21 -11.07
C ASP A 16 2.79 -4.08 -10.12
N ASP A 17 2.80 -2.85 -10.64
CA ASP A 17 2.53 -1.65 -9.86
C ASP A 17 1.08 -1.65 -9.35
N ARG A 18 0.15 -2.34 -10.03
CA ARG A 18 -1.25 -2.43 -9.63
C ARG A 18 -1.40 -3.29 -8.38
N LEU A 19 -0.86 -4.50 -8.34
CA LEU A 19 -0.83 -5.30 -7.11
C LEU A 19 -0.10 -4.56 -5.98
N LEU A 20 1.04 -3.91 -6.28
CA LEU A 20 1.78 -3.15 -5.27
C LEU A 20 0.96 -2.03 -4.63
N SER A 21 0.14 -1.31 -5.41
CA SER A 21 -0.77 -0.27 -4.87
C SER A 21 -1.82 -0.84 -3.94
N HIS A 22 -2.39 -2.01 -4.27
CA HIS A 22 -3.37 -2.67 -3.40
C HIS A 22 -2.73 -3.16 -2.10
N LEU A 23 -1.55 -3.79 -2.19
CA LEU A 23 -0.78 -4.20 -1.02
C LEU A 23 -0.40 -3.01 -0.14
N GLN A 24 0.04 -1.89 -0.73
CA GLN A 24 0.38 -0.67 0.01
C GLN A 24 -0.81 -0.22 0.86
N ILE A 25 -2.01 -0.13 0.28
CA ILE A 25 -3.22 0.31 1.01
C ILE A 25 -3.51 -0.62 2.19
N VAL A 26 -3.50 -1.94 1.97
CA VAL A 26 -3.79 -2.93 3.02
C VAL A 26 -2.72 -2.88 4.13
N ILE A 27 -1.44 -2.87 3.77
CA ILE A 27 -0.33 -2.86 4.74
C ILE A 27 -0.37 -1.57 5.58
N VAL A 28 -0.56 -0.41 4.95
CA VAL A 28 -0.66 0.87 5.66
C VAL A 28 -1.82 0.87 6.63
N ASN A 29 -2.98 0.34 6.23
CA ASN A 29 -4.14 0.33 7.13
C ASN A 29 -3.96 -0.65 8.30
N MET A 30 -3.38 -1.83 8.06
CA MET A 30 -3.00 -2.75 9.14
C MET A 30 -2.02 -2.10 10.12
N PHE A 31 -1.05 -1.32 9.63
CA PHE A 31 -0.13 -0.57 10.48
C PHE A 31 -0.80 0.58 11.25
N ARG A 32 -1.80 1.25 10.66
CA ARG A 32 -2.61 2.28 11.37
C ARG A 32 -3.40 1.68 12.53
N GLU A 33 -3.80 0.43 12.43
CA GLU A 33 -4.40 -0.34 13.53
C GLU A 33 -3.35 -0.89 14.52
N ASN A 34 -2.07 -0.54 14.35
CA ASN A 34 -0.94 -1.05 15.12
C ASN A 34 -0.84 -2.59 15.10
N ARG A 35 -1.25 -3.21 13.99
CA ARG A 35 -1.24 -4.67 13.80
C ARG A 35 0.04 -5.08 13.09
N SER A 36 0.77 -6.01 13.69
CA SER A 36 1.84 -6.75 13.02
C SER A 36 1.27 -8.02 12.40
N PHE A 37 1.78 -8.42 11.24
CA PHE A 37 1.29 -9.59 10.52
C PHE A 37 2.38 -10.19 9.63
N LEU A 38 2.18 -11.45 9.23
CA LEU A 38 3.07 -12.15 8.32
C LEU A 38 2.73 -11.77 6.86
N PHE A 39 3.73 -11.46 6.05
CA PHE A 39 3.59 -11.30 4.60
C PHE A 39 4.38 -12.40 3.89
N SER A 40 3.77 -13.11 2.97
CA SER A 40 4.38 -14.22 2.24
C SER A 40 4.19 -14.08 0.73
N TRP A 41 5.22 -14.43 -0.04
CA TRP A 41 5.17 -14.41 -1.50
C TRP A 41 5.92 -15.60 -2.08
N HIS A 42 5.66 -15.88 -3.36
CA HIS A 42 6.40 -16.87 -4.11
C HIS A 42 7.66 -16.22 -4.68
N GLU A 43 8.81 -16.88 -4.51
CA GLU A 43 10.05 -16.43 -5.13
C GLU A 43 10.21 -17.06 -6.51
N PRO A 44 10.70 -16.33 -7.51
CA PRO A 44 10.96 -16.92 -8.82
C PRO A 44 12.02 -18.01 -8.73
N VAL A 45 11.94 -18.99 -9.64
CA VAL A 45 12.87 -20.13 -9.73
C VAL A 45 14.34 -19.68 -9.79
N GLU A 46 14.58 -18.50 -10.35
CA GLU A 46 15.90 -17.86 -10.49
C GLU A 46 16.56 -17.51 -9.15
N THR A 47 15.77 -17.26 -8.09
CA THR A 47 16.27 -16.85 -6.76
C THR A 47 16.22 -18.00 -5.74
N GLY A 48 15.55 -19.12 -6.05
CA GLY A 48 15.55 -20.30 -5.16
C GLY A 48 14.34 -21.23 -5.19
N ASP A 49 13.38 -21.05 -6.11
CA ASP A 49 12.15 -21.86 -6.24
C ASP A 49 11.50 -22.21 -4.89
N GLY A 50 10.84 -21.23 -4.29
CA GLY A 50 10.32 -21.39 -2.94
C GLY A 50 9.31 -20.33 -2.52
N ARG A 51 9.00 -20.36 -1.23
CA ARG A 51 8.13 -19.39 -0.56
C ARG A 51 8.96 -18.59 0.44
N ALA A 52 8.97 -17.28 0.28
CA ALA A 52 9.52 -16.37 1.26
C ALA A 52 8.41 -15.78 2.13
N SER A 53 8.76 -15.50 3.38
CA SER A 53 7.86 -14.87 4.36
C SER A 53 8.64 -13.88 5.22
N VAL A 54 8.03 -12.74 5.51
CA VAL A 54 8.57 -11.71 6.40
C VAL A 54 7.52 -11.30 7.43
N TRP A 55 7.96 -11.02 8.65
CA TRP A 55 7.11 -10.40 9.66
C TRP A 55 7.10 -8.88 9.45
N LEU A 56 5.94 -8.29 9.25
CA LEU A 56 5.77 -6.85 9.10
C LEU A 56 5.28 -6.24 10.41
N SER A 57 5.93 -5.16 10.84
CA SER A 57 5.65 -4.43 12.07
C SER A 57 5.66 -2.92 11.82
N PRO A 58 4.72 -2.15 12.42
CA PRO A 58 4.61 -0.71 12.22
C PRO A 58 5.82 0.09 12.73
N ASN A 59 6.66 -0.51 13.58
CA ASN A 59 7.84 0.14 14.15
C ASN A 59 9.09 0.05 13.26
N ILE A 60 9.00 -0.62 12.11
CA ILE A 60 10.12 -0.82 11.19
C ILE A 60 9.84 -0.08 9.90
N ALA A 61 10.86 0.58 9.36
CA ALA A 61 10.73 1.34 8.12
C ALA A 61 10.35 0.43 6.95
N LEU A 62 9.30 0.82 6.24
CA LEU A 62 8.79 0.13 5.05
C LEU A 62 8.77 1.11 3.88
N ARG A 63 9.36 0.71 2.75
CA ARG A 63 9.38 1.53 1.53
C ARG A 63 8.77 0.77 0.35
N PHE A 64 7.83 1.42 -0.33
CA PHE A 64 7.26 1.00 -1.60
C PHE A 64 7.96 1.72 -2.73
N LYS A 65 8.35 1.00 -3.79
CA LYS A 65 8.86 1.63 -5.01
C LYS A 65 8.11 1.10 -6.22
N PHE A 66 7.49 2.01 -6.95
CA PHE A 66 6.76 1.77 -8.19
C PHE A 66 7.68 1.98 -9.41
N ALA A 67 7.42 1.27 -10.50
CA ALA A 67 8.16 1.45 -11.74
C ALA A 67 7.60 2.63 -12.57
N GLY A 68 6.29 2.82 -12.56
CA GLY A 68 5.57 3.87 -13.26
C GLY A 68 5.20 5.04 -12.37
N SER A 69 4.84 6.16 -13.01
CA SER A 69 4.40 7.39 -12.34
C SER A 69 2.87 7.54 -12.27
N ARG A 70 2.11 6.64 -12.91
CA ARG A 70 0.64 6.68 -12.90
C ARG A 70 0.10 5.85 -11.74
N THR A 71 -0.82 6.42 -10.98
CA THR A 71 -1.58 5.69 -9.97
C THR A 71 -2.53 4.68 -10.63
N PRO A 72 -2.41 3.37 -10.35
CA PRO A 72 -3.32 2.36 -10.88
C PRO A 72 -4.75 2.56 -10.35
N GLU A 73 -5.76 2.21 -11.14
CA GLU A 73 -7.15 2.18 -10.67
C GLU A 73 -7.32 1.12 -9.57
N ILE A 74 -7.95 1.50 -8.46
CA ILE A 74 -8.10 0.61 -7.30
C ILE A 74 -9.38 -0.24 -7.42
N ASN A 75 -9.22 -1.55 -7.22
CA ASN A 75 -10.30 -2.53 -7.17
C ASN A 75 -10.68 -2.81 -5.70
N PRO A 76 -11.85 -2.36 -5.22
CA PRO A 76 -12.25 -2.54 -3.82
C PRO A 76 -12.48 -4.01 -3.46
N THR A 77 -12.88 -4.85 -4.42
CA THR A 77 -13.03 -6.30 -4.22
C THR A 77 -11.69 -6.96 -3.95
N TRP A 78 -10.64 -6.49 -4.63
CA TRP A 78 -9.29 -6.97 -4.38
C TRP A 78 -8.76 -6.55 -3.02
N LEU A 79 -9.00 -5.29 -2.62
CA LEU A 79 -8.66 -4.82 -1.28
C LEU A 79 -9.34 -5.69 -0.20
N ALA A 80 -10.63 -6.00 -0.34
CA ALA A 80 -11.33 -6.86 0.61
C ALA A 80 -10.69 -8.24 0.74
N ALA A 81 -10.35 -8.88 -0.38
CA ALA A 81 -9.70 -10.19 -0.41
C ALA A 81 -8.30 -10.15 0.23
N LEU A 82 -7.51 -9.11 -0.05
CA LEU A 82 -6.17 -8.93 0.54
C LEU A 82 -6.26 -8.64 2.04
N TYR A 83 -7.24 -7.86 2.48
CA TYR A 83 -7.49 -7.64 3.90
C TYR A 83 -7.87 -8.92 4.63
N GLU A 84 -8.78 -9.71 4.05
CA GLU A 84 -9.14 -11.01 4.59
C GLU A 84 -7.88 -11.90 4.72
N ALA A 85 -7.05 -11.95 3.69
CA ALA A 85 -5.77 -12.66 3.73
C ALA A 85 -4.85 -12.15 4.85
N ALA A 86 -4.66 -10.84 4.97
CA ALA A 86 -3.81 -10.21 6.00
C ALA A 86 -4.26 -10.49 7.44
N THR A 87 -5.56 -10.65 7.64
CA THR A 87 -6.16 -10.95 8.94
C THR A 87 -6.27 -12.45 9.22
N SER A 88 -6.02 -13.30 8.22
CA SER A 88 -6.03 -14.75 8.35
C SER A 88 -4.77 -15.30 9.02
N GLY A 89 -4.86 -16.51 9.57
CA GLY A 89 -3.70 -17.20 10.18
C GLY A 89 -2.58 -17.57 9.20
N ARG A 90 -2.80 -17.47 7.88
CA ARG A 90 -1.77 -17.69 6.86
C ARG A 90 -0.93 -16.44 6.57
N GLY A 91 -1.39 -15.27 7.01
CA GLY A 91 -0.79 -13.98 6.69
C GLY A 91 -1.19 -13.45 5.31
N LEU A 92 -0.81 -12.19 5.06
CA LEU A 92 -0.98 -11.54 3.78
C LEU A 92 -0.15 -12.27 2.72
N HIS A 93 -0.75 -12.52 1.57
CA HIS A 93 -0.08 -13.09 0.41
C HIS A 93 -0.63 -12.46 -0.86
N GLU A 94 0.08 -12.65 -1.96
CA GLU A 94 -0.41 -12.31 -3.29
C GLU A 94 -1.73 -13.03 -3.57
N VAL A 95 -2.74 -12.26 -3.96
CA VAL A 95 -4.04 -12.78 -4.41
C VAL A 95 -4.24 -12.29 -5.85
N PRO A 96 -4.60 -13.16 -6.81
CA PRO A 96 -4.95 -12.76 -8.17
C PRO A 96 -6.08 -11.72 -8.18
N GLU A 97 -6.06 -10.80 -9.15
CA GLU A 97 -7.10 -9.76 -9.24
C GLU A 97 -8.50 -10.39 -9.40
N PRO A 98 -9.42 -10.18 -8.45
CA PRO A 98 -10.79 -10.66 -8.57
C PRO A 98 -11.60 -9.76 -9.50
N VAL A 99 -12.68 -10.32 -10.06
CA VAL A 99 -13.69 -9.54 -10.78
C VAL A 99 -14.25 -8.48 -9.83
N ARG A 100 -14.32 -7.23 -10.31
CA ARG A 100 -14.83 -6.12 -9.50
C ARG A 100 -16.32 -6.30 -9.23
N ASP A 101 -16.67 -6.44 -7.96
CA ASP A 101 -18.04 -6.54 -7.48
C ASP A 101 -18.48 -5.21 -6.86
N ALA A 102 -19.52 -4.59 -7.43
CA ALA A 102 -20.06 -3.31 -6.95
C ALA A 102 -20.65 -3.39 -5.52
N GLY A 103 -20.90 -4.60 -5.01
CA GLY A 103 -21.42 -4.86 -3.67
C GLY A 103 -20.35 -5.10 -2.59
N THR A 104 -19.05 -5.14 -2.94
CA THR A 104 -17.99 -5.40 -1.96
C THR A 104 -17.94 -4.31 -0.89
N ARG A 105 -18.05 -4.72 0.38
CA ARG A 105 -17.75 -3.86 1.53
C ARG A 105 -16.39 -4.22 2.10
N LEU A 106 -15.53 -3.21 2.30
CA LEU A 106 -14.27 -3.40 2.98
C LEU A 106 -14.51 -3.67 4.48
N PRO A 107 -13.93 -4.72 5.07
CA PRO A 107 -14.02 -4.95 6.50
C PRO A 107 -13.27 -3.84 7.26
N HIS A 108 -13.92 -3.24 8.26
CA HIS A 108 -13.34 -2.29 9.23
C HIS A 108 -12.76 -0.97 8.65
N GLY A 109 -13.57 -0.23 7.89
CA GLY A 109 -13.33 1.22 7.75
C GLY A 109 -13.65 1.95 9.06
N SER A 110 -12.73 1.98 10.02
CA SER A 110 -12.87 2.80 11.21
C SER A 110 -12.69 4.27 10.85
N GLY A 111 -13.81 4.98 10.68
CA GLY A 111 -13.91 6.44 10.78
C GLY A 111 -13.29 7.21 9.62
N ASP A 112 -14.15 7.74 8.77
CA ASP A 112 -13.90 8.49 7.54
C ASP A 112 -13.29 7.66 6.38
N PRO A 113 -13.93 7.67 5.20
CA PRO A 113 -13.27 7.20 4.00
C PRO A 113 -12.05 8.10 3.80
N VAL A 114 -10.86 7.55 4.04
CA VAL A 114 -9.65 8.12 3.43
C VAL A 114 -9.90 7.98 1.94
N ASP A 115 -10.26 9.09 1.30
CA ASP A 115 -10.48 9.13 -0.13
C ASP A 115 -9.14 8.93 -0.82
N TRP A 116 -8.81 7.68 -1.11
CA TRP A 116 -7.56 7.29 -1.76
C TRP A 116 -7.47 7.77 -3.22
N THR A 117 -8.55 8.36 -3.77
CA THR A 117 -8.48 9.06 -5.06
C THR A 117 -7.93 10.48 -4.93
N VAL A 118 -7.87 11.01 -3.71
CA VAL A 118 -7.21 12.29 -3.42
C VAL A 118 -5.76 11.99 -3.05
N ASP A 119 -4.85 12.47 -3.89
CA ASP A 119 -3.43 12.46 -3.58
C ASP A 119 -3.19 13.39 -2.37
N PRO A 120 -2.73 12.89 -1.20
CA PRO A 120 -2.46 13.75 -0.04
C PRO A 120 -1.41 14.83 -0.32
N SER A 121 -0.63 14.68 -1.40
CA SER A 121 0.35 15.69 -1.82
C SER A 121 -0.26 16.93 -2.50
N GLU A 122 -1.54 16.89 -2.92
CA GLU A 122 -2.24 18.08 -3.43
C GLU A 122 -2.61 19.07 -2.31
N ASP A 123 -2.97 18.57 -1.11
CA ASP A 123 -3.36 19.42 0.03
C ASP A 123 -2.16 20.10 0.73
N ALA A 124 -0.93 19.67 0.44
CA ALA A 124 0.27 20.16 1.11
C ALA A 124 0.88 21.43 0.50
N GLN A 125 0.22 22.10 -0.45
CA GLN A 125 0.73 23.37 -1.01
C GLN A 125 0.48 24.55 -0.05
N PRO A 126 1.54 25.15 0.54
CA PRO A 126 1.35 26.29 1.42
C PRO A 126 0.80 27.47 0.62
N LYS A 127 -0.37 27.97 1.03
CA LYS A 127 -0.98 29.20 0.50
C LYS A 127 0.06 30.32 0.55
N LYS A 128 0.57 30.73 -0.63
CA LYS A 128 1.48 31.87 -0.76
C LYS A 128 0.80 33.09 -0.15
N ARG A 129 1.21 33.48 1.06
CA ARG A 129 0.87 34.78 1.66
C ARG A 129 1.40 35.85 0.70
N ARG A 130 0.50 36.51 -0.04
CA ARG A 130 0.80 37.73 -0.79
C ARG A 130 1.32 38.77 0.21
N ALA A 131 2.63 39.02 0.17
CA ALA A 131 3.24 40.13 0.89
C ALA A 131 2.65 41.44 0.33
N ALA A 132 2.00 42.20 1.21
CA ALA A 132 1.58 43.56 0.90
C ALA A 132 2.84 44.43 0.74
N ARG A 133 2.93 45.07 -0.42
CA ARG A 133 3.98 46.02 -0.80
C ARG A 133 3.86 47.28 0.07
N PRO A 134 4.95 47.80 0.66
CA PRO A 134 4.88 49.04 1.43
C PRO A 134 4.70 50.25 0.48
N PRO A 135 3.96 51.29 0.89
CA PRO A 135 3.90 52.54 0.14
C PRO A 135 5.23 53.30 0.28
N GLY A 136 5.71 53.81 -0.86
CA GLY A 136 6.91 54.63 -0.95
C GLY A 136 6.74 56.03 -0.35
N SER A 137 7.90 56.65 -0.14
CA SER A 137 8.17 57.99 0.37
C SER A 137 7.34 59.13 -0.23
#